data_AF-T0Q6L9-F1
#
_entry.id   AF-T0Q6L9-F1
#
_cell.length_a   1.000
_cell.length_b   1.000
_cell.length_c   1.000
_cell.angle_alpha   90.00
_cell.angle_beta   90.00
_cell.angle_gamma   90.00
#
_symmetry.space_group_name_H-M   'P 1'
#
loop_
_entity.id
_entity.type
_entity.pdbx_description
1 polymer ?
#
loop_
_entity_poly.entity_id
_entity_poly.type
_entity_poly.pdbx_seq_one_letter_code
_entity_poly.pdbx_strand_id
1 'polypeptide(L)'
;MPRGTSLTPSERERILALNQSGLSNRAIAKELNRSPKVVNSFLKSPNDYNTAKRPGRKPTLTPDALRQLVAAASEGVFTARELRVDQQVPLGVRRIQQILSSAEISSR
;
A
#
# COMPACT_ATOMS: atom_id res chain seq x y z
N MET A 1 6.18 11.56 1.96
CA MET A 1 6.51 10.70 0.80
C MET A 1 8.02 10.58 0.67
N PRO A 2 8.60 9.43 0.29
CA PRO A 2 10.01 9.34 -0.03
C PRO A 2 10.33 10.25 -1.22
N ARG A 3 11.47 10.94 -1.18
CA ARG A 3 11.85 11.88 -2.24
C ARG A 3 12.56 11.24 -3.43
N GLY A 4 13.06 10.01 -3.28
CA GLY A 4 13.82 9.30 -4.31
C GLY A 4 13.21 7.94 -4.63
N THR A 5 13.63 7.39 -5.77
CA THR A 5 13.32 6.02 -6.16
C THR A 5 14.01 5.01 -5.24
N SER A 6 13.37 3.86 -5.06
CA SER A 6 13.96 2.72 -4.35
C SER A 6 15.19 2.20 -5.09
N LEU A 7 16.14 1.63 -4.36
CA LEU A 7 17.28 0.95 -4.96
C LEU A 7 16.81 -0.22 -5.83
N THR A 8 17.35 -0.33 -7.04
CA THR A 8 17.13 -1.47 -7.92
C THR A 8 17.88 -2.70 -7.39
N PRO A 9 17.51 -3.93 -7.81
CA PRO A 9 18.25 -5.14 -7.45
C PRO A 9 19.75 -5.03 -7.76
N SER A 10 20.11 -4.54 -8.94
CA SER A 10 21.51 -4.37 -9.36
C SER A 10 22.25 -3.33 -8.52
N GLU A 11 21.60 -2.23 -8.14
CA GLU A 11 22.21 -1.25 -7.22
C GLU A 11 22.46 -1.86 -5.85
N ARG A 12 21.54 -2.69 -5.33
CA ARG A 12 21.71 -3.38 -4.05
C ARG A 12 22.91 -4.33 -4.08
N GLU A 13 23.03 -5.14 -5.13
CA GLU A 13 24.17 -6.03 -5.32
C GLU A 13 25.49 -5.26 -5.41
N ARG A 14 25.52 -4.16 -6.16
CA ARG A 14 26.70 -3.28 -6.26
C ARG A 14 27.08 -2.69 -4.90
N ILE A 15 26.10 -2.21 -4.11
CA ILE A 15 26.36 -1.66 -2.77
C ILE A 15 26.98 -2.73 -1.87
N LEU A 16 26.48 -3.97 -1.90
CA LEU A 16 27.04 -5.06 -1.11
C LEU A 16 28.47 -5.37 -1.52
N ALA A 17 28.75 -5.48 -2.82
CA ALA A 17 30.09 -5.75 -3.33
C ALA A 17 31.10 -4.64 -2.94
N LEU A 18 30.71 -3.36 -3.08
CA LEU A 18 31.59 -2.23 -2.74
C LEU A 18 31.81 -2.08 -1.23
N ASN A 19 30.81 -2.44 -0.41
CA ASN A 19 30.98 -2.49 1.04
C ASN A 19 31.97 -3.61 1.43
N GLN A 20 31.82 -4.80 0.83
CA GLN A 20 32.73 -5.92 1.07
C GLN A 20 34.18 -5.62 0.67
N SER A 21 34.41 -4.78 -0.34
CA SER A 21 35.75 -4.31 -0.72
C SER A 21 36.28 -3.16 0.16
N GLY A 22 35.53 -2.76 1.20
CA GLY A 22 35.98 -1.79 2.20
C GLY A 22 35.74 -0.32 1.84
N LEU A 23 34.97 -0.01 0.79
CA LEU A 23 34.64 1.38 0.49
C LEU A 23 33.73 1.99 1.56
N SER A 24 33.98 3.27 1.88
CA SER A 24 33.09 4.00 2.77
C SER A 24 31.71 4.20 2.15
N ASN A 25 30.65 4.20 2.98
CA ASN A 25 29.27 4.40 2.52
C ASN A 25 29.08 5.72 1.73
N ARG A 26 29.88 6.76 2.03
CA ARG A 26 29.87 8.02 1.26
C ARG A 26 30.48 7.85 -0.13
N ALA A 27 31.57 7.09 -0.25
CA ALA A 27 32.19 6.79 -1.55
C ALA A 27 31.24 5.95 -2.42
N ILE A 28 30.62 4.91 -1.84
CA ILE A 28 29.61 4.08 -2.51
C ILE A 28 28.44 4.94 -3.02
N ALA A 29 27.94 5.83 -2.17
CA ALA A 29 26.85 6.75 -2.54
C ALA A 29 27.22 7.67 -3.71
N LYS A 30 28.47 8.17 -3.73
CA LYS A 30 28.98 8.99 -4.82
C LYS A 30 29.13 8.19 -6.12
N GLU A 31 29.65 6.97 -6.06
CA GLU A 31 29.79 6.09 -7.24
C GLU A 31 28.43 5.78 -7.88
N LEU A 32 27.40 5.56 -7.06
CA LEU A 32 26.05 5.21 -7.51
C LEU A 32 25.13 6.42 -7.76
N ASN A 33 25.61 7.65 -7.58
CA ASN A 33 24.79 8.86 -7.61
C ASN A 33 23.55 8.78 -6.69
N ARG A 34 23.69 8.14 -5.52
CA ARG A 34 22.64 7.98 -4.52
C ARG A 34 22.94 8.79 -3.27
N SER A 35 21.90 9.02 -2.46
CA SER A 35 22.10 9.69 -1.17
C SER A 35 22.86 8.75 -0.19
N PRO A 36 23.83 9.27 0.59
CA PRO A 36 24.50 8.48 1.63
C PRO A 36 23.53 7.86 2.64
N LYS A 37 22.40 8.53 2.89
CA LYS A 37 21.34 8.04 3.79
C LYS A 37 20.69 6.75 3.28
N VAL A 38 20.45 6.63 1.97
CA VAL A 38 19.89 5.41 1.37
C VAL A 38 20.87 4.24 1.50
N VAL A 39 22.16 4.46 1.20
CA VAL A 39 23.20 3.44 1.34
C VAL A 39 23.32 2.98 2.81
N ASN A 40 23.39 3.93 3.75
CA ASN A 40 23.41 3.62 5.18
C ASN A 40 22.17 2.83 5.63
N SER A 41 20.97 3.22 5.16
CA SER A 41 19.73 2.55 5.53
C SER A 41 19.66 1.14 4.95
N PHE A 42 20.12 0.94 3.72
CA PHE A 42 20.16 -0.36 3.08
C PHE A 42 21.14 -1.31 3.79
N LEU A 43 22.37 -0.86 4.07
CA LEU A 43 23.40 -1.69 4.70
C LEU A 43 23.07 -2.11 6.14
N LYS A 44 22.22 -1.36 6.84
CA LYS A 44 21.72 -1.76 8.18
C LYS A 44 20.83 -2.98 8.14
N SER A 45 20.00 -3.12 7.11
CA SER A 45 19.04 -4.22 6.96
C SER A 45 18.84 -4.54 5.48
N PRO A 46 19.82 -5.20 4.82
CA PRO A 46 19.77 -5.42 3.37
C PRO A 46 18.59 -6.30 2.93
N ASN A 47 18.27 -7.32 3.73
CA ASN A 47 17.20 -8.29 3.45
C ASN A 47 15.81 -7.67 3.59
N ASP A 48 15.65 -6.70 4.50
CA ASP A 48 14.37 -6.05 4.79
C ASP A 48 14.17 -4.74 4.02
N TYR A 49 15.08 -4.40 3.11
CA TYR A 49 15.01 -3.14 2.39
C TYR A 49 13.77 -3.07 1.49
N ASN A 50 12.85 -2.16 1.82
CA ASN A 50 11.59 -1.94 1.10
C ASN A 50 10.69 -3.19 0.97
N THR A 51 10.83 -4.19 1.85
CA THR A 51 9.94 -5.35 1.88
C THR A 51 8.59 -5.04 2.53
N ALA A 52 8.59 -4.12 3.52
CA ALA A 52 7.38 -3.72 4.22
C ALA A 52 6.42 -2.95 3.30
N LYS A 53 5.23 -3.52 3.06
CA LYS A 53 4.14 -2.83 2.36
C LYS A 53 3.65 -1.67 3.22
N ARG A 54 3.58 -0.47 2.62
CA ARG A 54 2.98 0.68 3.30
C ARG A 54 1.48 0.46 3.44
N PRO A 55 0.89 0.65 4.63
CA PRO A 55 -0.55 0.62 4.76
C PRO A 55 -1.14 1.72 3.88
N GLY A 56 -2.16 1.36 3.10
CA GLY A 56 -2.93 2.33 2.33
C GLY A 56 -3.74 3.26 3.24
N ARG A 57 -4.49 4.15 2.63
CA ARG A 57 -5.49 4.95 3.36
C ARG A 57 -6.47 4.01 4.05
N LYS A 58 -6.74 4.26 5.34
CA LYS A 58 -7.77 3.51 6.07
C LYS A 58 -9.12 3.66 5.37
N PRO A 59 -9.91 2.59 5.23
CA PRO A 59 -11.26 2.69 4.67
C PRO A 59 -12.12 3.60 5.56
N THR A 60 -13.06 4.32 4.93
CA THR A 60 -14.02 5.19 5.65
C THR A 60 -15.00 4.37 6.50
N LEU A 61 -15.34 3.17 6.05
CA LEU A 61 -16.23 2.26 6.78
C LEU A 61 -15.45 1.32 7.69
N THR A 62 -16.04 1.01 8.83
CA THR A 62 -15.62 -0.11 9.65
C THR A 62 -15.99 -1.44 8.96
N PRO A 63 -15.30 -2.54 9.31
CA PRO A 63 -15.65 -3.87 8.78
C PRO A 63 -17.11 -4.24 9.04
N ASP A 64 -17.67 -3.88 10.19
CA ASP A 64 -19.05 -4.23 10.56
C ASP A 64 -20.07 -3.43 9.74
N ALA A 65 -19.85 -2.13 9.56
CA ALA A 65 -20.71 -1.30 8.71
C ALA A 65 -20.67 -1.77 7.24
N LEU A 66 -19.52 -2.26 6.77
CA LEU A 66 -19.41 -2.85 5.43
C LEU A 66 -20.27 -4.13 5.33
N ARG A 67 -20.24 -5.00 6.35
CA ARG A 67 -21.04 -6.24 6.38
C ARG A 67 -22.53 -5.94 6.41
N GLN A 68 -22.97 -4.98 7.24
CA GLN A 68 -24.36 -4.54 7.29
C GLN A 68 -24.84 -4.01 5.93
N LEU A 69 -24.02 -3.19 5.28
CA LEU A 69 -24.32 -2.66 3.95
C LEU A 69 -24.49 -3.77 2.90
N VAL A 70 -23.63 -4.79 2.91
CA VAL A 70 -23.70 -5.92 1.98
C VAL A 70 -24.92 -6.79 2.28
N ALA A 71 -25.21 -7.06 3.56
CA ALA A 71 -26.39 -7.85 3.97
C ALA A 71 -27.70 -7.18 3.53
N ALA A 72 -27.86 -5.87 3.80
CA ALA A 72 -29.03 -5.12 3.38
C ALA A 72 -29.20 -5.07 1.85
N ALA A 73 -28.10 -5.07 1.10
CA ALA A 73 -28.15 -5.17 -0.36
C ALA A 73 -28.56 -6.57 -0.84
N SER A 74 -28.13 -7.63 -0.16
CA SER A 74 -28.48 -9.02 -0.49
C SER A 74 -29.96 -9.35 -0.24
N GLU A 75 -30.63 -8.65 0.66
CA GLU A 75 -32.08 -8.75 0.86
C GLU A 75 -32.88 -8.24 -0.37
N GLY A 76 -32.24 -7.50 -1.28
CA GLY A 76 -32.81 -7.13 -2.59
C GLY A 76 -33.86 -6.04 -2.58
N VAL A 77 -34.14 -5.43 -1.42
CA VAL A 77 -35.21 -4.44 -1.24
C VAL A 77 -34.74 -3.01 -1.54
N PHE A 78 -33.43 -2.76 -1.56
CA PHE A 78 -32.87 -1.39 -1.59
C PHE A 78 -31.96 -1.11 -2.78
N THR A 79 -32.14 0.06 -3.40
CA THR A 79 -31.17 0.64 -4.32
C THR A 79 -29.97 1.21 -3.58
N ALA A 80 -28.83 1.40 -4.28
CA ALA A 80 -27.63 1.99 -3.68
C ALA A 80 -27.82 3.41 -3.10
N ARG A 81 -28.83 4.16 -3.58
CA ARG A 81 -29.18 5.47 -3.02
C ARG A 81 -29.98 5.33 -1.73
N GLU A 82 -30.92 4.39 -1.68
CA GLU A 82 -31.72 4.09 -0.49
C GLU A 82 -30.83 3.53 0.63
N LEU A 83 -29.92 2.59 0.32
CA LEU A 83 -28.94 2.08 1.27
C LEU A 83 -28.08 3.16 1.91
N ARG A 84 -27.74 4.22 1.16
CA ARG A 84 -26.99 5.35 1.71
C ARG A 84 -27.79 6.11 2.76
N VAL A 85 -29.08 6.32 2.52
CA VAL A 85 -29.96 7.09 3.40
C VAL A 85 -30.32 6.26 4.63
N ASP A 86 -30.73 5.01 4.40
CA ASP A 86 -31.18 4.07 5.44
C ASP A 86 -30.05 3.73 6.43
N GLN A 87 -28.89 3.34 5.91
CA GLN A 87 -27.73 2.95 6.73
C GLN A 87 -26.84 4.17 7.11
N GLN A 88 -27.27 5.38 6.77
CA GLN A 88 -26.57 6.65 7.06
C GLN A 88 -25.07 6.64 6.72
N VAL A 89 -24.70 5.96 5.65
CA VAL A 89 -23.30 5.71 5.30
C VAL A 89 -22.65 6.97 4.71
N PRO A 90 -21.48 7.43 5.21
CA PRO A 90 -20.78 8.61 4.71
C PRO A 90 -20.00 8.33 3.40
N LEU A 91 -20.63 7.61 2.46
CA LEU A 91 -20.06 7.27 1.15
C LEU A 91 -20.93 7.82 0.02
N GLY A 92 -20.30 8.13 -1.10
CA GLY A 92 -21.03 8.40 -2.35
C GLY A 92 -21.65 7.13 -2.93
N VAL A 93 -22.77 7.29 -3.65
CA VAL A 93 -23.52 6.17 -4.27
C VAL A 93 -22.64 5.28 -5.14
N ARG A 94 -21.73 5.88 -5.95
CA ARG A 94 -20.80 5.12 -6.78
C ARG A 94 -19.86 4.23 -5.97
N ARG A 95 -19.43 4.67 -4.78
CA ARG A 95 -18.57 3.85 -3.92
C ARG A 95 -19.33 2.66 -3.32
N ILE A 96 -20.61 2.86 -2.98
CA ILE A 96 -21.51 1.77 -2.54
C ILE A 96 -21.65 0.74 -3.66
N GLN A 97 -21.97 1.17 -4.88
CA GLN A 97 -22.08 0.27 -6.04
C GLN A 97 -20.79 -0.54 -6.28
N GLN A 98 -19.61 0.09 -6.18
CA GLN A 98 -18.33 -0.60 -6.31
C GLN A 98 -18.10 -1.67 -5.24
N ILE A 99 -18.50 -1.38 -3.99
CA ILE A 99 -18.38 -2.33 -2.88
C ILE A 99 -19.27 -3.55 -3.17
N LEU A 100 -20.54 -3.32 -3.53
CA LEU A 100 -21.49 -4.37 -3.85
C LEU A 100 -21.03 -5.22 -5.05
N SER A 101 -20.61 -4.58 -6.15
CA SER A 101 -20.09 -5.32 -7.32
C SER A 101 -18.86 -6.16 -6.99
N SER A 102 -17.98 -5.67 -6.11
CA SER A 102 -16.80 -6.44 -5.68
C SER A 102 -17.15 -7.61 -4.76
N ALA A 103 -18.23 -7.48 -3.98
CA ALA A 103 -18.71 -8.53 -3.09
C ALA A 103 -19.40 -9.66 -3.87
N GLU A 104 -20.24 -9.33 -4.85
CA GLU A 104 -20.94 -10.31 -5.69
C GLU A 104 -19.99 -11.22 -6.49
N ILE A 105 -18.86 -10.66 -6.95
CA ILE A 105 -17.82 -11.41 -7.70
C ILE A 105 -17.11 -12.43 -6.82
N SER A 106 -17.04 -12.22 -5.51
CA SER A 106 -16.35 -13.13 -4.57
C SER A 106 -17.22 -14.30 -4.09
N SER A 107 -18.49 -14.34 -4.48
CA SER A 107 -19.50 -15.33 -4.09
C SER A 107 -19.96 -16.25 -5.25
N ARG A 108 -19.23 -16.26 -6.37
CA ARG A 108 -19.37 -17.22 -7.48
C ARG A 108 -18.07 -17.99 -7.67
#